data_AF-T1AT16-F1
#
_entry.id   AF-T1AT16-F1
#
_cell.length_a   1.000
_cell.length_b   1.000
_cell.length_c   1.000
_cell.angle_alpha   90.00
_cell.angle_beta   90.00
_cell.angle_gamma   90.00
#
_symmetry.space_group_name_H-M   'P 1'
#
loop_
_entity.id
_entity.type
_entity.pdbx_description
1 polymer ?
#
loop_
_entity_poly.entity_id
_entity_poly.type
_entity_poly.pdbx_seq_one_letter_code
_entity_poly.pdbx_strand_id
1 'polypeptide(L)'
;MRRSAGDFYVEGELLWLDVDTIIREKTHGKKSLDNFLHLYSLPKLTGPITKPYTRADIEHLLYEVCPYDWHAFFQRHVYEVAKLPPTGELKRSGWRLVYTAKPNRFMTAAEAMFHVSSQWVTYGFNIKAGTLSDVREGSPAWHAGMAPGMKLVAVDGQSYT
;
A
#
# COMPACT_ATOMS: atom_id res chain seq x y z
N MET A 1 -9.76 -8.13 6.09
CA MET A 1 -8.75 -7.28 5.41
C MET A 1 -9.54 -6.20 4.70
N ARG A 2 -9.37 -4.93 5.07
CA ARG A 2 -10.07 -3.81 4.40
C ARG A 2 -9.24 -3.44 3.18
N ARG A 3 -9.84 -3.47 1.99
CA ARG A 3 -9.28 -2.90 0.76
C ARG A 3 -10.17 -1.74 0.32
N SER A 4 -9.59 -0.57 0.18
CA SER A 4 -10.24 0.64 -0.32
C SER A 4 -9.71 1.02 -1.70
N ALA A 5 -10.43 1.88 -2.43
CA ALA A 5 -9.93 2.42 -3.69
C ALA A 5 -8.64 3.25 -3.52
N GLY A 6 -8.25 3.67 -2.31
CA GLY A 6 -6.95 4.30 -2.10
C GLY A 6 -5.79 3.29 -2.09
N ASP A 7 -6.07 2.03 -1.75
CA ASP A 7 -5.03 1.08 -1.38
C ASP A 7 -4.20 0.64 -2.58
N PHE A 8 -4.78 0.67 -3.80
CA PHE A 8 -4.03 0.34 -5.02
C PHE A 8 -2.93 1.35 -5.35
N TYR A 9 -3.01 2.60 -4.86
CA TYR A 9 -1.92 3.56 -5.03
C TYR A 9 -0.74 3.18 -4.14
N VAL A 10 -0.98 2.95 -2.84
CA VAL A 10 0.07 2.60 -1.87
C VAL A 10 0.64 1.20 -2.15
N GLU A 11 -0.21 0.22 -2.44
CA GLU A 11 0.24 -1.11 -2.86
C GLU A 11 1.02 -1.03 -4.20
N GLY A 12 0.59 -0.16 -5.12
CA GLY A 12 1.27 0.09 -6.38
C GLY A 12 2.66 0.73 -6.22
N GLU A 13 2.81 1.68 -5.30
CA GLU A 13 4.12 2.27 -4.96
C GLU A 13 5.09 1.21 -4.45
N LEU A 14 4.65 0.34 -3.53
CA LEU A 14 5.47 -0.76 -3.03
C LEU A 14 5.80 -1.79 -4.11
N LEU A 15 4.84 -2.10 -4.99
CA LEU A 15 5.05 -2.96 -6.16
C LEU A 15 6.16 -2.43 -7.06
N TRP A 16 6.11 -1.14 -7.42
CA TRP A 16 7.12 -0.54 -8.29
C TRP A 16 8.48 -0.36 -7.59
N LEU A 17 8.51 -0.17 -6.27
CA LEU A 17 9.73 -0.25 -5.47
C LEU A 17 10.34 -1.66 -5.52
N ASP A 18 9.51 -2.71 -5.47
CA ASP A 18 9.94 -4.10 -5.61
C ASP A 18 10.57 -4.34 -7.00
N VAL A 19 9.89 -3.89 -8.07
CA VAL A 19 10.43 -3.93 -9.45
C VAL A 19 11.80 -3.23 -9.55
N ASP A 20 11.90 -1.97 -9.09
CA ASP A 20 13.15 -1.19 -9.17
C ASP A 20 14.30 -1.88 -8.42
N THR A 21 14.03 -2.38 -7.21
CA THR A 21 15.05 -3.06 -6.40
C THR A 21 15.47 -4.41 -7.00
N ILE A 22 14.57 -5.16 -7.65
CA ILE A 22 14.93 -6.36 -8.42
C ILE A 22 15.86 -5.99 -9.58
N ILE A 23 15.50 -4.98 -10.38
CA ILE A 23 16.30 -4.53 -11.52
C ILE A 23 17.71 -4.14 -11.05
N ARG A 24 17.81 -3.31 -10.01
CA ARG A 24 19.11 -2.87 -9.47
C ARG A 24 19.93 -4.04 -8.95
N GLU A 25 19.34 -4.95 -8.18
CA GLU A 25 20.06 -6.12 -7.64
C GLU A 25 20.59 -7.01 -8.78
N LYS A 26 19.73 -7.38 -9.73
CA LYS A 26 20.07 -8.30 -10.84
C LYS A 26 21.05 -7.70 -11.85
N THR A 27 21.05 -6.37 -11.98
CA THR A 27 21.94 -5.66 -12.91
C THR A 27 23.15 -5.06 -12.23
N HIS A 28 23.39 -5.37 -10.95
CA HIS A 28 24.48 -4.81 -10.14
C HIS A 28 24.50 -3.27 -10.17
N GLY A 29 23.32 -2.66 -10.06
CA GLY A 29 23.11 -1.21 -10.04
C GLY A 29 23.22 -0.52 -11.40
N LYS A 30 23.42 -1.27 -12.50
CA LYS A 30 23.60 -0.67 -13.84
C LYS A 30 22.29 -0.19 -14.47
N LYS A 31 21.15 -0.76 -14.08
CA LYS A 31 19.82 -0.35 -14.55
C LYS A 31 18.88 -0.10 -13.38
N SER A 32 17.82 0.65 -13.64
CA SER A 32 16.72 0.95 -12.72
C SER A 32 15.37 0.87 -13.43
N LEU A 33 14.29 1.12 -12.69
CA LEU A 33 12.96 1.35 -13.25
C LEU A 33 12.96 2.49 -14.30
N ASP A 34 13.88 3.45 -14.22
CA ASP A 34 13.99 4.51 -15.22
C ASP A 34 14.34 3.97 -16.60
N ASN A 35 15.12 2.88 -16.70
CA ASN A 35 15.38 2.23 -17.99
C ASN A 35 14.09 1.67 -18.60
N PHE A 36 13.22 1.09 -17.77
CA PHE A 36 11.90 0.65 -18.20
C PHE A 36 11.03 1.84 -18.64
N LEU A 37 10.99 2.92 -17.86
CA LEU A 37 10.21 4.12 -18.20
C LEU A 37 10.68 4.75 -19.52
N HIS A 38 11.98 4.75 -19.78
CA HIS A 38 12.53 5.15 -21.07
C HIS A 38 12.03 4.21 -22.18
N LEU A 39 12.16 2.89 -22.06
CA LEU A 39 11.66 1.97 -23.10
C LEU A 39 10.15 2.10 -23.35
N TYR A 40 9.37 2.25 -22.28
CA TYR A 40 7.93 2.46 -22.36
C TYR A 40 7.55 3.80 -23.06
N SER A 41 8.40 4.82 -22.94
CA SER A 41 8.18 6.16 -23.53
C SER A 41 8.91 6.44 -24.86
N LEU A 42 9.90 5.61 -25.25
CA LEU A 42 10.80 5.83 -26.39
C LEU A 42 10.23 5.38 -27.76
N PRO A 43 10.56 6.14 -28.81
CA PRO A 43 10.13 7.51 -28.97
C PRO A 43 8.85 7.54 -29.80
N LYS A 44 7.86 8.37 -29.43
CA LYS A 44 6.96 8.91 -30.45
C LYS A 44 6.73 10.39 -30.19
N LEU A 45 7.54 11.23 -30.87
CA LEU A 45 7.15 12.60 -31.15
C LEU A 45 6.02 12.53 -32.19
N THR A 46 4.81 12.34 -31.67
CA THR A 46 3.58 12.30 -32.43
C THR A 46 2.65 13.37 -31.86
N GLY A 47 1.64 13.77 -32.63
CA GLY A 47 0.47 14.38 -32.02
C GLY A 47 -0.17 13.45 -30.96
N PRO A 48 -1.24 13.88 -30.29
CA PRO A 48 -1.93 13.05 -29.30
C PRO A 48 -2.34 11.71 -29.91
N ILE A 49 -1.74 10.61 -29.44
CA ILE A 49 -2.11 9.26 -29.83
C ILE A 49 -2.44 8.44 -28.58
N THR A 50 -3.51 7.67 -28.66
CA THR A 50 -3.83 6.68 -27.63
C THR A 50 -3.10 5.39 -27.97
N LYS A 51 -2.14 5.00 -27.13
CA LYS A 51 -1.50 3.69 -27.21
C LYS A 51 -1.97 2.84 -26.04
N PRO A 52 -2.85 1.85 -26.26
CA PRO A 52 -3.14 0.87 -25.22
C PRO A 52 -1.91 0.00 -24.98
N TYR A 53 -1.87 -0.63 -23.81
CA TYR A 53 -0.90 -1.65 -23.47
C TYR A 53 -1.62 -2.79 -22.75
N THR A 54 -1.04 -3.97 -22.83
CA THR A 54 -1.42 -5.16 -22.10
C THR A 54 -0.40 -5.43 -21.00
N ARG A 55 -0.76 -6.32 -20.05
CA ARG A 55 0.18 -6.82 -19.05
C ARG A 55 1.40 -7.49 -19.72
N ALA A 56 1.20 -8.23 -20.80
CA ALA A 56 2.28 -8.88 -21.54
C ALA A 56 3.27 -7.85 -22.13
N ASP A 57 2.78 -6.68 -22.59
CA ASP A 57 3.66 -5.61 -23.07
C ASP A 57 4.55 -5.07 -21.95
N ILE A 58 4.01 -4.88 -20.74
CA ILE A 58 4.78 -4.45 -19.57
C ILE A 58 5.81 -5.51 -19.15
N GLU A 59 5.40 -6.78 -19.09
CA GLU A 59 6.29 -7.91 -18.77
C GLU A 59 7.45 -8.03 -19.77
N HIS A 60 7.15 -7.84 -21.06
CA HIS A 60 8.15 -7.86 -22.12
C HIS A 60 9.17 -6.72 -21.98
N LEU A 61 8.69 -5.48 -21.81
CA LEU A 61 9.56 -4.31 -21.62
C LEU A 61 10.44 -4.45 -20.37
N LEU A 62 9.90 -4.98 -19.27
CA LEU A 62 10.69 -5.26 -18.07
C LEU A 62 11.72 -6.36 -18.32
N TYR A 63 11.40 -7.39 -19.09
CA TYR A 63 12.33 -8.46 -19.47
C TYR A 63 13.52 -7.92 -20.28
N GLU A 64 13.29 -6.99 -21.21
CA GLU A 64 14.36 -6.30 -21.95
C GLU A 64 15.32 -5.52 -21.03
N VAL A 65 14.79 -4.90 -19.97
CA VAL A 65 15.60 -4.23 -18.97
C VAL A 65 16.39 -5.25 -18.15
N CYS A 66 15.70 -6.24 -17.59
CA CYS A 66 16.27 -7.21 -16.68
C CYS A 66 15.55 -8.57 -16.84
N PRO A 67 16.23 -9.61 -17.32
CA PRO A 67 15.66 -10.95 -17.38
C PRO A 67 15.25 -11.45 -15.99
N TYR A 68 13.96 -11.61 -15.79
CA TYR A 68 13.31 -12.07 -14.56
C TYR A 68 11.92 -12.59 -14.89
N ASP A 69 11.34 -13.42 -14.02
CA ASP A 69 9.98 -13.95 -14.21
C ASP A 69 8.94 -12.88 -13.79
N TRP A 70 8.77 -11.88 -14.66
CA TRP A 70 7.81 -10.80 -14.47
C TRP A 70 6.36 -11.29 -14.47
N HIS A 71 6.10 -12.43 -15.13
CA HIS A 71 4.78 -13.04 -15.11
C HIS A 71 4.43 -13.58 -13.72
N ALA A 72 5.30 -14.40 -13.14
CA ALA A 72 5.09 -14.88 -11.77
C ALA A 72 5.08 -13.73 -10.76
N PHE A 73 5.85 -12.67 -11.00
CA PHE A 73 5.85 -11.47 -10.17
C PHE A 73 4.47 -10.80 -10.13
N PHE A 74 3.92 -10.36 -11.26
CA PHE A 74 2.62 -9.70 -11.26
C PHE A 74 1.49 -10.64 -10.80
N GLN A 75 1.58 -11.93 -11.12
CA GLN A 75 0.63 -12.93 -10.64
C GLN A 75 0.56 -12.91 -9.10
N ARG A 76 1.70 -12.99 -8.43
CA ARG A 76 1.80 -12.98 -6.98
C ARG A 76 1.38 -11.67 -6.34
N HIS A 77 1.80 -10.54 -6.90
CA HIS A 77 1.69 -9.25 -6.22
C HIS A 77 0.42 -8.47 -6.57
N VAL A 78 -0.23 -8.74 -7.71
CA VAL A 78 -1.44 -8.05 -8.16
C VAL A 78 -2.68 -8.93 -8.07
N TYR A 79 -2.57 -10.20 -8.47
CA TYR A 79 -3.74 -11.08 -8.63
C TYR A 79 -4.00 -11.99 -7.42
N GLU A 80 -2.98 -12.26 -6.60
CA GLU A 80 -3.11 -13.05 -5.39
C GLU A 80 -3.31 -12.17 -4.14
N VAL A 81 -4.04 -12.69 -3.16
CA VAL A 81 -4.23 -12.01 -1.87
C VAL A 81 -3.10 -12.41 -0.92
N ALA A 82 -2.23 -11.46 -0.60
CA ALA A 82 -1.19 -11.64 0.40
C ALA A 82 -1.72 -11.31 1.80
N LYS A 83 -1.45 -12.18 2.79
CA LYS A 83 -1.82 -11.93 4.19
C LYS A 83 -0.93 -10.89 4.87
N LEU A 84 0.29 -10.73 4.37
CA LEU A 84 1.32 -9.85 4.90
C LEU A 84 1.78 -8.90 3.80
N PRO A 85 2.27 -7.70 4.15
CA PRO A 85 2.85 -6.81 3.17
C PRO A 85 4.08 -7.46 2.50
N PRO A 86 4.39 -7.11 1.24
CA PRO A 86 5.67 -7.45 0.65
C PRO A 86 6.81 -6.87 1.51
N THR A 87 7.92 -7.59 1.56
CA THR A 87 9.12 -7.17 2.31
C THR A 87 10.41 -7.36 1.53
N GLY A 88 10.32 -7.85 0.30
CA GLY A 88 11.48 -8.14 -0.54
C GLY A 88 12.21 -6.86 -0.92
N GLU A 89 11.44 -5.87 -1.33
CA GLU A 89 11.84 -4.51 -1.67
C GLU A 89 12.52 -3.79 -0.50
N LEU A 90 11.98 -3.93 0.71
CA LEU A 90 12.57 -3.34 1.91
C LEU A 90 13.92 -3.98 2.20
N LYS A 91 14.00 -5.32 2.17
CA LYS A 91 15.26 -6.04 2.42
C LYS A 91 16.34 -5.69 1.40
N ARG A 92 16.00 -5.69 0.09
CA ARG A 92 16.96 -5.33 -0.98
C ARG A 92 17.43 -3.88 -0.91
N SER A 93 16.62 -2.98 -0.36
CA SER A 93 16.99 -1.60 -0.11
C SER A 93 17.69 -1.36 1.24
N GLY A 94 17.98 -2.42 2.01
CA GLY A 94 18.69 -2.34 3.29
C GLY A 94 17.79 -1.99 4.48
N TRP A 95 16.47 -1.97 4.30
CA TRP A 95 15.49 -1.69 5.33
C TRP A 95 14.89 -2.97 5.92
N ARG A 96 14.36 -2.85 7.14
CA ARG A 96 13.64 -3.92 7.82
C ARG A 96 12.36 -3.39 8.44
N LEU A 97 11.26 -4.09 8.19
CA LEU A 97 9.99 -3.83 8.86
C LEU A 97 10.02 -4.35 10.30
N VAL A 98 9.65 -3.51 11.26
CA VAL A 98 9.58 -3.84 12.69
C VAL A 98 8.24 -3.39 13.24
N TYR A 99 7.59 -4.26 14.01
CA TYR A 99 6.36 -3.95 14.72
C TYR A 99 6.67 -3.64 16.19
N THR A 100 6.08 -2.56 16.71
CA THR A 100 6.24 -2.14 18.11
C THR A 100 4.88 -2.00 18.78
N ALA A 101 4.85 -2.16 20.10
CA ALA A 101 3.61 -2.04 20.88
C ALA A 101 3.10 -0.59 21.03
N LYS A 102 3.93 0.41 20.70
CA LYS A 102 3.60 1.83 20.82
C LYS A 102 3.57 2.49 19.43
N PRO A 103 2.66 3.47 19.20
CA PRO A 103 2.65 4.27 17.99
C PRO A 103 4.00 4.97 17.78
N ASN A 104 4.43 5.05 16.51
CA ASN A 104 5.61 5.82 16.15
C ASN A 104 5.24 7.31 15.92
N ARG A 105 6.27 8.16 15.80
CA ARG A 105 6.08 9.61 15.62
C ARG A 105 5.23 9.98 14.40
N PHE A 106 5.32 9.22 13.31
CA PHE A 106 4.54 9.46 12.11
C PHE A 106 3.06 9.19 12.35
N MET A 107 2.72 8.08 13.01
CA MET A 107 1.33 7.76 13.38
C MET A 107 0.73 8.85 14.27
N THR A 108 1.45 9.27 15.31
CA THR A 108 1.01 10.35 16.19
C THR A 108 0.79 11.67 15.46
N ALA A 109 1.70 12.04 14.54
CA ALA A 109 1.56 13.25 13.74
C ALA A 109 0.36 13.17 12.78
N ALA A 110 0.14 12.02 12.14
CA ALA A 110 -1.00 11.80 11.25
C ALA A 110 -2.34 11.89 12.00
N GLU A 111 -2.45 11.25 13.16
CA GLU A 111 -3.65 11.33 14.01
C GLU A 111 -3.98 12.77 14.41
N ALA A 112 -2.96 13.54 14.82
CA ALA A 112 -3.10 14.94 15.14
C ALA A 112 -3.52 15.79 13.93
N MET A 113 -2.90 15.57 12.77
CA MET A 113 -3.19 16.31 11.53
C MET A 113 -4.60 16.05 11.01
N PHE A 114 -5.06 14.81 11.05
CA PHE A 114 -6.39 14.43 10.54
C PHE A 114 -7.50 14.53 11.59
N HIS A 115 -7.16 14.86 12.83
CA HIS A 115 -8.05 14.86 13.99
C HIS A 115 -8.78 13.53 14.17
N VAL A 116 -8.04 12.43 13.99
CA VAL A 116 -8.55 11.05 14.10
C VAL A 116 -7.84 10.34 15.24
N SER A 117 -8.60 9.62 16.08
CA SER A 117 -8.05 8.59 16.95
C SER A 117 -8.25 7.22 16.30
N SER A 118 -7.16 6.54 15.96
CA SER A 118 -7.21 5.23 15.33
C SER A 118 -7.13 4.13 16.38
N GLN A 119 -8.22 3.39 16.55
CA GLN A 119 -8.26 2.16 17.34
C GLN A 119 -8.30 0.92 16.42
N TRP A 120 -7.85 1.08 15.18
CA TRP A 120 -8.04 0.09 14.13
C TRP A 120 -7.41 -1.27 14.45
N VAL A 121 -6.20 -1.27 15.03
CA VAL A 121 -5.46 -2.51 15.34
C VAL A 121 -5.97 -3.16 16.63
N THR A 122 -6.51 -2.38 17.57
CA THR A 122 -7.00 -2.83 18.88
C THR A 122 -8.48 -3.20 18.82
N TYR A 123 -9.36 -2.23 18.97
CA TYR A 123 -10.81 -2.42 19.05
C TYR A 123 -11.49 -2.49 17.68
N GLY A 124 -10.80 -2.07 16.62
CA GLY A 124 -11.25 -2.14 15.23
C GLY A 124 -12.18 -1.01 14.81
N PHE A 125 -11.95 0.21 15.27
CA PHE A 125 -12.69 1.38 14.78
C PHE A 125 -11.79 2.62 14.69
N ASN A 126 -12.24 3.63 13.95
CA ASN A 126 -11.64 4.96 13.94
C ASN A 126 -12.66 5.99 14.44
N ILE A 127 -12.21 6.98 15.22
CA ILE A 127 -13.06 8.07 15.71
C ILE A 127 -12.56 9.39 15.18
N LYS A 128 -13.49 10.21 14.69
CA LYS A 128 -13.26 11.61 14.31
C LYS A 128 -14.32 12.47 14.97
N ALA A 129 -13.91 13.44 15.79
CA ALA A 129 -14.81 14.34 16.53
C ALA A 129 -15.95 13.59 17.27
N GLY A 130 -15.60 12.54 18.01
CA GLY A 130 -16.56 11.72 18.77
C GLY A 130 -17.47 10.83 17.94
N THR A 131 -17.34 10.83 16.61
CA THR A 131 -18.14 9.99 15.71
C THR A 131 -17.26 8.89 15.12
N LEU A 132 -17.79 7.67 15.10
CA LEU A 132 -17.14 6.54 14.46
C LEU A 132 -17.11 6.78 12.95
N SER A 133 -15.92 6.91 12.38
CA SER A 133 -15.76 7.09 10.93
C SER A 133 -15.67 5.75 10.19
N ASP A 134 -15.25 4.70 10.88
CA ASP A 134 -15.17 3.35 10.33
C ASP A 134 -15.17 2.28 11.43
N VAL A 135 -15.68 1.08 11.11
CA VAL A 135 -15.68 -0.09 11.98
C VAL A 135 -15.27 -1.32 11.18
N ARG A 136 -14.22 -2.00 11.63
CA ARG A 136 -13.66 -3.19 10.99
C ARG A 136 -14.56 -4.39 11.25
N GLU A 137 -15.01 -5.04 10.19
CA GLU A 137 -15.74 -6.30 10.27
C GLU A 137 -14.99 -7.35 11.11
N GLY A 138 -15.72 -8.07 11.97
CA GLY A 138 -15.17 -9.11 12.85
C GLY A 138 -14.28 -8.59 14.00
N SER A 139 -14.24 -7.28 14.23
CA SER A 139 -13.52 -6.68 15.36
C SER A 139 -14.35 -6.69 16.65
N PRO A 140 -13.73 -6.43 17.82
CA PRO A 140 -14.47 -6.22 19.06
C PRO A 140 -15.60 -5.19 18.95
N ALA A 141 -15.35 -4.07 18.27
CA ALA A 141 -16.38 -3.04 18.06
C ALA A 141 -17.52 -3.49 17.16
N TRP A 142 -17.22 -4.26 16.09
CA TRP A 142 -18.25 -4.87 15.26
C TRP A 142 -19.15 -5.81 16.08
N HIS A 143 -18.55 -6.68 16.90
CA HIS A 143 -19.32 -7.58 17.77
C HIS A 143 -20.12 -6.85 18.86
N ALA A 144 -19.68 -5.65 19.26
CA ALA A 144 -20.43 -4.77 20.15
C ALA A 144 -21.59 -4.02 19.46
N GLY A 145 -21.83 -4.26 18.16
CA GLY A 145 -22.89 -3.60 17.39
C GLY A 145 -22.56 -2.16 17.00
N MET A 146 -21.29 -1.74 17.11
CA MET A 146 -20.87 -0.40 16.69
C MET A 146 -20.87 -0.30 15.17
N ALA A 147 -21.26 0.86 14.64
CA ALA A 147 -21.28 1.14 13.20
C ALA A 147 -20.77 2.55 12.88
N PRO A 148 -20.29 2.79 11.65
CA PRO A 148 -19.95 4.14 11.19
C PRO A 148 -21.14 5.10 11.36
N GLY A 149 -20.85 6.34 11.78
CA GLY A 149 -21.85 7.37 12.09
C GLY A 149 -22.36 7.37 13.53
N MET A 150 -22.14 6.31 14.31
CA MET A 150 -22.46 6.31 15.74
C MET A 150 -21.58 7.30 16.51
N LYS A 151 -22.13 7.94 17.54
CA LYS A 151 -21.38 8.81 18.45
C LYS A 151 -20.92 8.04 19.69
N LEU A 152 -19.64 8.14 20.00
CA LEU A 152 -19.10 7.71 21.27
C LEU A 152 -19.41 8.78 22.33
N VAL A 153 -20.26 8.41 23.30
CA VAL A 153 -20.71 9.33 24.36
C VAL A 153 -19.92 9.17 25.66
N ALA A 154 -19.46 7.96 25.95
CA ALA A 154 -18.71 7.64 27.15
C ALA A 154 -17.88 6.36 26.98
N VAL A 155 -16.83 6.23 27.77
CA VAL A 155 -16.01 5.02 27.93
C VAL A 155 -15.87 4.74 29.42
N ASP A 156 -16.27 3.55 29.87
CA ASP A 156 -16.21 3.14 31.28
C ASP A 156 -16.82 4.17 32.26
N GLY A 157 -17.99 4.71 31.90
CA GLY A 157 -18.70 5.73 32.69
C GLY A 157 -18.12 7.15 32.60
N GLN A 158 -16.97 7.36 31.94
CA GLN A 158 -16.40 8.68 31.71
C GLN A 158 -16.88 9.25 30.39
N SER A 159 -17.41 10.48 30.40
CA SER A 159 -17.86 11.16 29.17
C SER A 159 -16.72 11.31 28.17
N TYR A 160 -17.01 11.01 26.91
CA TYR A 160 -16.07 11.22 25.80
C TYR A 160 -16.23 12.64 25.28
N THR A 161 -15.20 13.47 25.44
CA THR A 161 -15.18 14.89 25.05
C THR A 161 -14.12 15.17 23.99
#